data_AF-A0A945GR48-F1
#
_entry.id   AF-A0A945GR48-F1
#
_cell.length_a   1.000
_cell.length_b   1.000
_cell.length_c   1.000
_cell.angle_alpha   90.00
_cell.angle_beta   90.00
_cell.angle_gamma   90.00
#
_symmetry.space_group_name_H-M   'P 1'
#
loop_
_entity.id
_entity.type
_entity.pdbx_description
1 polymer ?
#
loop_
_entity_poly.entity_id
_entity_poly.type
_entity_poly.pdbx_seq_one_letter_code
_entity_poly.pdbx_strand_id
1 'polypeptide(L)'
;MSKSDHTSPTLARLSFWVPSEWLDDFASVYKRHLAPLLEKHDLVEFAEPARQGVSGVSSRLFGLGTPAELERKRLELRRDPAWRKGLQDVGIEPESTDGAGGAPWCLSIYRTPAVPGKTVEIGPGFWRGSWQSFGARDGFPISHINSLLEDHRGHLWIASDIGARRFDGSRITAFTTAGGLVSDHLFHMLEDRQGRIWFASEEGVSCYDGDVVETFTTADGLGRDWVIHLFEDSEGNLWFATQGGGVSRYDGTVFKTFTPADGLAQDFVSSVAQDRDGFLWFGYGAGHVDESTIGQIGAGGASRYDGTTFTTFTTADGLAHDAVFSIVKDRRQDLWFCTHGGGISQYDGTQFQNYTRQDGLVSDRTVSALEDSEGHLWFSTWQGGVSRYDGSGFTNFTGSGGLASNHVNRMLEDRHGHLWFGTWHGLRRLDSRHNAVFTEEDGLSGNEVEVITEDRRGRLWFGTWNGVARFEDGRFTRIPELDGINVYAILEDRHGHLWFGTMDRGMIGFDGTDFTPLSLDHPLAAYSVYTIMEDREGALWFGIFGTGVARYDGERVE
;
A
#
# COMPACT_ATOMS: atom_id res chain seq x y z
N MET A 1 -27.93 26.26 -31.27
CA MET A 1 -27.64 26.59 -29.87
C MET A 1 -26.76 25.49 -29.34
N SER A 2 -25.51 25.79 -29.01
CA SER A 2 -24.58 24.82 -28.42
C SER A 2 -25.06 24.44 -27.02
N LYS A 3 -24.76 23.21 -26.59
CA LYS A 3 -24.67 22.92 -25.15
C LYS A 3 -23.58 23.83 -24.59
N SER A 4 -23.82 24.48 -23.46
CA SER A 4 -22.76 25.19 -22.75
C SER A 4 -21.87 24.16 -22.06
N ASP A 5 -20.58 24.18 -22.39
CA ASP A 5 -19.56 23.44 -21.65
C ASP A 5 -19.38 24.08 -20.28
N HIS A 6 -20.22 23.68 -19.33
CA HIS A 6 -20.03 23.95 -17.91
C HIS A 6 -19.07 22.91 -17.32
N THR A 7 -17.80 22.99 -17.70
CA THR A 7 -16.73 22.39 -16.90
C THR A 7 -16.82 22.96 -15.49
N SER A 8 -16.86 22.11 -14.46
CA SER A 8 -16.87 22.56 -13.08
C SER A 8 -15.67 23.48 -12.81
N PRO A 9 -15.77 24.49 -11.92
CA PRO A 9 -14.60 25.31 -11.58
C PRO A 9 -13.56 24.50 -10.80
N THR A 10 -12.29 24.90 -10.88
CA THR A 10 -11.32 24.51 -9.84
C THR A 10 -11.72 25.24 -8.56
N LEU A 11 -11.92 24.50 -7.47
CA LEU A 11 -12.25 25.04 -6.16
C LEU A 11 -11.09 24.76 -5.20
N ALA A 12 -10.56 25.82 -4.62
CA ALA A 12 -9.68 25.77 -3.47
C ALA A 12 -10.48 25.99 -2.18
N ARG A 13 -10.07 25.35 -1.09
CA ARG A 13 -10.60 25.58 0.25
C ARG A 13 -9.57 26.30 1.10
N LEU A 14 -9.96 27.43 1.69
CA LEU A 14 -9.25 28.03 2.83
C LEU A 14 -9.90 27.54 4.11
N SER A 15 -9.16 26.80 4.92
CA SER A 15 -9.57 26.28 6.23
C SER A 15 -8.86 27.07 7.31
N PHE A 16 -9.58 27.38 8.40
CA PHE A 16 -9.03 27.95 9.63
C PHE A 16 -9.41 27.05 10.80
N TRP A 17 -8.43 26.66 11.61
CA TRP A 17 -8.69 25.92 12.85
C TRP A 17 -8.91 26.93 13.98
N VAL A 18 -10.16 27.05 14.43
CA VAL A 18 -10.61 28.04 15.42
C VAL A 18 -11.46 27.35 16.49
N PRO A 19 -11.39 27.75 17.77
CA PRO A 19 -12.21 27.14 18.83
C PRO A 19 -13.70 27.16 18.47
N SER A 20 -14.43 26.10 18.80
CA SER A 20 -15.82 25.92 18.35
C SER A 20 -16.75 27.00 18.94
N GLU A 21 -16.46 27.44 20.16
CA GLU A 21 -17.09 28.55 20.87
C GLU A 21 -16.90 29.91 20.18
N TRP A 22 -15.94 30.05 19.25
CA TRP A 22 -15.63 31.30 18.55
C TRP A 22 -16.10 31.30 17.09
N LEU A 23 -16.71 30.21 16.57
CA LEU A 23 -17.07 30.09 15.15
C LEU A 23 -18.03 31.18 14.65
N ASP A 24 -19.05 31.53 15.43
CA ASP A 24 -20.04 32.55 15.08
C ASP A 24 -19.43 33.97 15.02
N ASP A 25 -18.62 34.31 16.03
CA ASP A 25 -17.88 35.57 16.07
C ASP A 25 -16.80 35.62 14.98
N PHE A 26 -16.10 34.51 14.75
CA PHE A 26 -15.09 34.36 13.71
C PHE A 26 -15.67 34.64 12.32
N ALA A 27 -16.88 34.18 12.01
CA ALA A 27 -17.52 34.47 10.73
C ALA A 27 -17.71 35.99 10.48
N SER A 28 -18.01 36.75 11.53
CA SER A 28 -18.14 38.22 11.48
C SER A 28 -16.78 38.93 11.41
N VAL A 29 -15.80 38.42 12.16
CA VAL A 29 -14.43 38.95 12.21
C VAL A 29 -13.69 38.69 10.90
N TYR A 30 -13.76 37.47 10.36
CA TYR A 30 -13.24 37.08 9.04
C TYR A 30 -13.76 38.02 7.93
N LYS A 31 -15.09 38.28 7.87
CA LYS A 31 -15.69 39.17 6.87
C LYS A 31 -15.20 40.61 6.95
N ARG A 32 -14.82 41.08 8.14
CA ARG A 32 -14.36 42.45 8.38
C ARG A 32 -12.85 42.62 8.16
N HIS A 33 -12.05 41.61 8.49
CA HIS A 33 -10.59 41.71 8.57
C HIS A 33 -9.84 40.88 7.51
N LEU A 34 -10.33 39.69 7.16
CA LEU A 34 -9.63 38.75 6.26
C LEU A 34 -10.18 38.77 4.83
N ALA A 35 -11.50 38.78 4.64
CA ALA A 35 -12.10 38.81 3.30
C ALA A 35 -11.61 39.99 2.43
N PRO A 36 -11.51 41.25 2.94
CA PRO A 36 -10.97 42.37 2.16
C PRO A 36 -9.46 42.30 1.89
N LEU A 37 -8.74 41.34 2.48
CA LEU A 37 -7.36 41.01 2.13
C LEU A 37 -7.33 39.94 1.05
N LEU A 38 -8.14 38.89 1.18
CA LEU A 38 -8.31 37.83 0.17
C LEU A 38 -8.75 38.40 -1.19
N GLU A 39 -9.69 39.35 -1.21
CA GLU A 39 -10.10 40.05 -2.44
C GLU A 39 -8.94 40.77 -3.16
N LYS A 40 -7.93 41.28 -2.44
CA LYS A 40 -6.74 41.91 -3.04
C LYS A 40 -5.79 40.88 -3.68
N HIS A 41 -5.92 39.62 -3.29
CA HIS A 41 -5.23 38.48 -3.86
C HIS A 41 -6.15 37.70 -4.81
N ASP A 42 -7.19 38.33 -5.38
CA ASP A 42 -8.17 37.74 -6.32
C ASP A 42 -8.95 36.53 -5.75
N LEU A 43 -8.89 36.28 -4.44
CA LEU A 43 -9.60 35.19 -3.78
C LEU A 43 -10.99 35.67 -3.37
N VAL A 44 -11.93 35.57 -4.31
CA VAL A 44 -13.36 35.83 -4.09
C VAL A 44 -14.07 34.53 -3.71
N GLU A 45 -14.87 34.58 -2.64
CA GLU A 45 -15.62 33.42 -2.15
C GLU A 45 -16.59 32.87 -3.20
N PHE A 46 -16.54 31.56 -3.40
CA PHE A 46 -17.45 30.83 -4.26
C PHE A 46 -18.73 30.47 -3.48
N ALA A 47 -19.90 30.61 -4.11
CA ALA A 47 -21.20 30.51 -3.43
C ALA A 47 -21.65 29.06 -3.11
N GLU A 48 -20.84 28.06 -3.46
CA GLU A 48 -21.09 26.65 -3.14
C GLU A 48 -20.69 26.35 -1.69
N PRO A 49 -21.53 25.68 -0.88
CA PRO A 49 -21.12 25.22 0.43
C PRO A 49 -20.04 24.14 0.29
N ALA A 50 -19.03 24.19 1.15
CA ALA A 50 -18.09 23.07 1.28
C ALA A 50 -18.80 21.79 1.76
N ARG A 51 -18.15 20.64 1.55
CA ARG A 51 -18.41 19.37 2.25
C ARG A 51 -18.59 19.65 3.75
N GLN A 52 -19.40 18.83 4.41
CA GLN A 52 -19.65 18.97 5.84
C GLN A 52 -18.33 18.92 6.62
N GLY A 53 -17.88 20.09 7.09
CA GLY A 53 -16.66 20.24 7.85
C GLY A 53 -16.81 19.77 9.30
N VAL A 54 -15.68 19.55 9.96
CA VAL A 54 -15.63 19.19 11.37
C VAL A 54 -15.73 20.40 12.30
N SER A 55 -16.18 20.16 13.54
CA SER A 55 -16.27 21.20 14.56
C SER A 55 -14.90 21.84 14.80
N GLY A 56 -14.87 23.16 14.91
CA GLY A 56 -13.64 23.94 15.06
C GLY A 56 -12.87 24.19 13.77
N VAL A 57 -13.41 23.84 12.60
CA VAL A 57 -12.83 24.22 11.30
C VAL A 57 -13.78 25.13 10.53
N SER A 58 -13.37 26.38 10.30
CA SER A 58 -14.09 27.31 9.43
C SER A 58 -13.51 27.24 8.01
N SER A 59 -14.27 26.68 7.07
CA SER A 59 -13.86 26.55 5.67
C SER A 59 -14.56 27.55 4.76
N ARG A 60 -13.87 28.04 3.73
CA ARG A 60 -14.42 28.85 2.63
C ARG A 60 -13.90 28.32 1.29
N LEU A 61 -14.75 28.29 0.28
CA LEU A 61 -14.37 27.89 -1.08
C LEU A 61 -14.05 29.12 -1.93
N PHE A 62 -13.08 28.98 -2.82
CA PHE A 62 -12.64 30.02 -3.75
C PHE A 62 -12.49 29.42 -5.14
N GLY A 63 -13.02 30.10 -6.16
CA GLY A 63 -12.79 29.72 -7.54
C GLY A 63 -11.36 30.04 -7.96
N LEU A 64 -10.64 29.05 -8.48
CA LEU A 64 -9.36 29.22 -9.17
C LEU A 64 -9.56 28.94 -10.67
N GLY A 65 -8.70 29.50 -11.51
CA GLY A 65 -8.63 29.15 -12.93
C GLY A 65 -7.99 27.79 -13.17
N THR A 66 -6.97 27.42 -12.38
CA THR A 66 -6.29 26.11 -12.42
C THR A 66 -5.72 25.73 -11.05
N PRO A 67 -5.41 24.44 -10.78
CA PRO A 67 -4.71 24.02 -9.56
C PRO A 67 -3.35 24.73 -9.36
N ALA A 68 -2.64 25.03 -10.45
CA ALA A 68 -1.34 25.71 -10.41
C ALA A 68 -1.40 27.14 -9.83
N GLU A 69 -2.57 27.78 -9.79
CA GLU A 69 -2.72 29.10 -9.15
C GLU A 69 -2.65 29.02 -7.62
N LEU A 70 -2.95 27.86 -7.03
CA LEU A 70 -3.00 27.63 -5.58
C LEU A 70 -1.68 28.02 -4.91
N GLU A 71 -0.55 27.50 -5.40
CA GLU A 71 0.76 27.71 -4.76
C GLU A 71 1.24 29.16 -4.89
N ARG A 72 0.92 29.81 -6.01
CA ARG A 72 1.12 31.27 -6.15
C ARG A 72 0.31 32.03 -5.09
N LYS A 73 -0.98 31.72 -4.93
CA LYS A 73 -1.86 32.39 -3.95
C LYS A 73 -1.44 32.11 -2.50
N ARG A 74 -1.03 30.87 -2.16
CA ARG A 74 -0.41 30.50 -0.87
C ARG A 74 0.80 31.38 -0.58
N LEU A 75 1.71 31.52 -1.54
CA LEU A 75 2.96 32.27 -1.38
C LEU A 75 2.74 33.79 -1.31
N GLU A 76 1.79 34.32 -2.09
CA GLU A 76 1.36 35.73 -2.04
C GLU A 76 0.81 36.09 -0.65
N LEU A 77 -0.12 35.27 -0.12
CA LEU A 77 -0.66 35.42 1.24
C LEU A 77 0.42 35.30 2.33
N ARG A 78 1.24 34.24 2.31
CA ARG A 78 2.32 34.04 3.30
C ARG A 78 3.31 35.21 3.35
N ARG A 79 3.60 35.85 2.21
CA ARG A 79 4.52 37.00 2.14
C ARG A 79 3.88 38.31 2.56
N ASP A 80 2.59 38.51 2.30
CA ASP A 80 1.86 39.75 2.63
C ASP A 80 1.91 40.07 4.15
N PRO A 81 2.52 41.20 4.56
CA PRO A 81 2.50 41.64 5.95
C PRO A 81 1.09 42.00 6.45
N ALA A 82 0.20 42.45 5.56
CA ALA A 82 -1.18 42.76 5.91
C ALA A 82 -1.98 41.48 6.18
N TRP A 83 -1.74 40.39 5.44
CA TRP A 83 -2.31 39.07 5.74
C TRP A 83 -1.86 38.56 7.11
N ARG A 84 -0.55 38.54 7.36
CA ARG A 84 0.01 38.10 8.66
C ARG A 84 -0.50 38.93 9.83
N LYS A 85 -0.59 40.25 9.66
CA LYS A 85 -1.21 41.12 10.67
C LYS A 85 -2.71 40.85 10.81
N GLY A 86 -3.43 40.64 9.70
CA GLY A 86 -4.85 40.29 9.69
C GLY A 86 -5.13 39.03 10.51
N LEU A 87 -4.31 37.98 10.35
CA LEU A 87 -4.40 36.76 11.17
C LEU A 87 -4.20 37.06 12.67
N GLN A 88 -3.16 37.83 13.02
CA GLN A 88 -2.91 38.26 14.41
C GLN A 88 -4.05 39.10 15.00
N ASP A 89 -4.58 40.06 14.22
CA ASP A 89 -5.71 40.93 14.61
C ASP A 89 -7.01 40.12 14.86
N VAL A 90 -7.10 38.88 14.37
CA VAL A 90 -8.24 37.96 14.59
C VAL A 90 -7.92 36.77 15.52
N GLY A 91 -6.75 36.77 16.18
CA GLY A 91 -6.36 35.74 17.14
C GLY A 91 -5.80 34.44 16.53
N ILE A 92 -5.44 34.46 15.25
CA ILE A 92 -4.76 33.33 14.57
C ILE A 92 -3.26 33.62 14.58
N GLU A 93 -2.49 32.83 15.34
CA GLU A 93 -1.03 32.97 15.38
C GLU A 93 -0.37 32.52 14.05
N PRO A 94 0.84 32.99 13.72
CA PRO A 94 1.60 32.49 12.57
C PRO A 94 2.01 31.01 12.74
N GLU A 95 2.30 30.32 11.62
CA GLU A 95 2.86 28.96 11.61
C GLU A 95 4.08 28.86 12.56
N SER A 96 4.04 27.92 13.53
CA SER A 96 5.23 27.53 14.27
C SER A 96 6.10 26.61 13.41
N THR A 97 7.42 26.71 13.57
CA THR A 97 8.39 25.92 12.80
C THR A 97 8.57 24.49 13.33
N ASP A 98 7.72 24.06 14.26
CA ASP A 98 8.12 23.13 15.33
C ASP A 98 7.46 21.74 15.19
N GLY A 99 6.94 21.43 14.00
CA GLY A 99 6.70 20.07 13.49
C GLY A 99 5.62 19.20 14.16
N ALA A 100 4.98 19.65 15.24
CA ALA A 100 4.04 18.83 16.04
C ALA A 100 2.59 19.33 16.08
N GLY A 101 2.27 20.46 15.43
CA GLY A 101 0.91 21.00 15.31
C GLY A 101 0.64 21.51 13.91
N GLY A 102 -0.56 21.27 13.37
CA GLY A 102 -0.95 21.71 12.03
C GLY A 102 -0.95 23.24 11.91
N ALA A 103 -0.72 23.74 10.69
CA ALA A 103 -0.80 25.16 10.41
C ALA A 103 -2.21 25.69 10.78
N PRO A 104 -2.33 26.84 11.47
CA PRO A 104 -3.62 27.30 11.99
C PRO A 104 -4.57 27.81 10.90
N TRP A 105 -4.06 27.91 9.66
CA TRP A 105 -4.85 27.99 8.44
C TRP A 105 -4.17 27.16 7.33
N CYS A 106 -4.96 26.68 6.37
CA CYS A 106 -4.46 25.98 5.19
C CYS A 106 -5.32 26.34 3.98
N LEU A 107 -4.67 26.64 2.85
CA LEU A 107 -5.32 26.79 1.55
C LEU A 107 -4.98 25.54 0.72
N SER A 108 -5.95 24.71 0.34
CA SER A 108 -5.72 23.46 -0.41
C SER A 108 -6.60 23.39 -1.66
N ILE A 109 -6.29 22.49 -2.61
CA ILE A 109 -7.32 22.01 -3.54
C ILE A 109 -8.44 21.37 -2.71
N TYR A 110 -9.67 21.53 -3.16
CA TYR A 110 -10.88 20.92 -2.59
C TYR A 110 -11.59 20.03 -3.61
N ARG A 111 -11.70 20.55 -4.83
CA ARG A 111 -12.26 19.86 -5.99
C ARG A 111 -11.73 20.53 -7.25
N THR A 112 -11.45 19.76 -8.28
CA THR A 112 -11.18 20.30 -9.63
C THR A 112 -11.79 19.36 -10.65
N PRO A 113 -12.20 19.81 -11.85
CA PRO A 113 -12.14 18.94 -13.01
C PRO A 113 -10.79 18.24 -13.00
N ALA A 114 -10.77 16.94 -13.25
CA ALA A 114 -9.56 16.30 -13.64
C ALA A 114 -9.11 17.02 -14.91
N VAL A 115 -8.08 17.84 -14.76
CA VAL A 115 -7.25 18.28 -15.87
C VAL A 115 -6.06 17.36 -15.74
N PRO A 116 -6.10 16.16 -16.36
CA PRO A 116 -4.96 15.27 -16.24
C PRO A 116 -3.77 16.05 -16.78
N GLY A 117 -2.61 15.82 -16.16
CA GLY A 117 -1.36 16.44 -16.56
C GLY A 117 -0.98 16.06 -17.99
N LYS A 118 0.28 16.29 -18.35
CA LYS A 118 0.78 16.02 -19.70
C LYS A 118 0.40 14.61 -20.17
N THR A 119 -0.68 14.51 -20.94
CA THR A 119 -1.07 13.27 -21.63
C THR A 119 -0.17 13.19 -22.82
N VAL A 120 0.69 12.17 -22.82
CA VAL A 120 1.53 11.88 -23.96
C VAL A 120 0.92 10.69 -24.68
N GLU A 121 0.87 10.76 -26.00
CA GLU A 121 1.08 9.53 -26.78
C GLU A 121 2.33 8.89 -26.22
N ILE A 122 2.23 7.61 -25.90
CA ILE A 122 3.35 6.89 -25.34
C ILE A 122 4.58 7.11 -26.21
N GLY A 123 5.72 7.39 -25.59
CA GLY A 123 6.97 7.43 -26.35
C GLY A 123 7.14 6.09 -27.10
N PRO A 124 7.93 6.03 -28.18
CA PRO A 124 8.21 4.77 -28.87
C PRO A 124 9.12 3.85 -28.03
N GLY A 125 9.07 3.98 -26.70
CA GLY A 125 10.10 3.73 -25.70
C GLY A 125 11.51 4.05 -26.18
N PHE A 126 12.49 3.46 -25.51
CA PHE A 126 13.84 3.32 -26.06
C PHE A 126 14.09 1.88 -26.48
N TRP A 127 13.76 1.58 -27.74
CA TRP A 127 14.17 0.35 -28.39
C TRP A 127 15.67 0.09 -28.23
N ARG A 128 15.97 -1.05 -27.64
CA ARG A 128 17.28 -1.68 -27.59
C ARG A 128 17.01 -3.19 -27.56
N GLY A 129 17.36 -3.91 -28.61
CA GLY A 129 17.01 -5.33 -28.81
C GLY A 129 15.51 -5.54 -29.07
N SER A 130 14.94 -6.67 -28.63
CA SER A 130 13.49 -6.95 -28.67
C SER A 130 12.67 -6.15 -27.64
N TRP A 131 13.30 -5.20 -26.95
CA TRP A 131 12.69 -4.36 -25.93
C TRP A 131 12.68 -2.93 -26.38
N GLN A 132 11.50 -2.38 -26.40
CA GLN A 132 11.27 -1.01 -26.02
C GLN A 132 11.05 -1.02 -24.49
N SER A 133 11.35 0.06 -23.80
CA SER A 133 10.86 0.25 -22.44
C SER A 133 10.63 1.71 -22.20
N PHE A 134 9.79 2.01 -21.22
CA PHE A 134 9.41 3.36 -20.91
C PHE A 134 10.15 3.95 -19.72
N GLY A 135 10.57 5.20 -19.87
CA GLY A 135 11.02 6.06 -18.77
C GLY A 135 10.37 7.43 -18.88
N ALA A 136 10.99 8.44 -18.25
CA ALA A 136 10.50 9.82 -18.27
C ALA A 136 10.41 10.45 -19.67
N ARG A 137 11.11 9.89 -20.68
CA ARG A 137 10.99 10.35 -22.08
C ARG A 137 9.70 9.90 -22.74
N ASP A 138 9.15 8.80 -22.25
CA ASP A 138 8.04 8.08 -22.86
C ASP A 138 6.74 8.30 -22.11
N GLY A 139 6.83 8.71 -20.84
CA GLY A 139 5.75 9.29 -20.01
C GLY A 139 5.69 8.72 -18.58
N PHE A 140 6.40 7.64 -18.31
CA PHE A 140 6.44 6.95 -17.02
C PHE A 140 7.29 7.69 -15.98
N PRO A 141 7.07 7.46 -14.67
CA PRO A 141 7.75 8.19 -13.60
C PRO A 141 9.10 7.51 -13.27
N ILE A 142 10.19 8.27 -13.19
CA ILE A 142 11.50 7.78 -12.71
C ILE A 142 11.58 8.10 -11.21
N SER A 143 11.18 7.14 -10.37
CA SER A 143 11.03 7.29 -8.91
C SER A 143 10.84 5.91 -8.25
N HIS A 144 10.61 5.82 -6.92
CA HIS A 144 10.06 4.58 -6.36
C HIS A 144 8.62 4.37 -6.85
N ILE A 145 8.26 3.09 -7.04
CA ILE A 145 6.91 2.65 -7.39
C ILE A 145 6.34 2.00 -6.13
N ASN A 146 5.40 2.68 -5.48
CA ASN A 146 4.93 2.31 -4.15
C ASN A 146 3.68 1.41 -4.21
N SER A 147 2.89 1.51 -5.29
CA SER A 147 1.72 0.66 -5.53
C SER A 147 1.41 0.57 -7.03
N LEU A 148 0.93 -0.60 -7.46
CA LEU A 148 0.42 -0.90 -8.79
C LEU A 148 -1.03 -1.39 -8.65
N LEU A 149 -1.89 -0.99 -9.58
CA LEU A 149 -3.31 -1.35 -9.58
C LEU A 149 -3.81 -1.41 -11.03
N GLU A 150 -4.47 -2.49 -11.42
CA GLU A 150 -5.26 -2.50 -12.65
C GLU A 150 -6.73 -2.20 -12.31
N ASP A 151 -7.34 -1.23 -12.99
CA ASP A 151 -8.74 -0.85 -12.75
C ASP A 151 -9.75 -1.77 -13.46
N HIS A 152 -11.04 -1.63 -13.13
CA HIS A 152 -12.10 -2.46 -13.71
C HIS A 152 -12.25 -2.32 -15.24
N ARG A 153 -11.62 -1.32 -15.84
CA ARG A 153 -11.66 -1.01 -17.28
C ARG A 153 -10.41 -1.52 -18.02
N GLY A 154 -9.41 -2.03 -17.29
CA GLY A 154 -8.16 -2.54 -17.85
C GLY A 154 -7.05 -1.51 -17.97
N HIS A 155 -7.19 -0.33 -17.35
CA HIS A 155 -6.07 0.62 -17.31
C HIS A 155 -5.11 0.26 -16.17
N LEU A 156 -3.80 0.30 -16.44
CA LEU A 156 -2.81 0.26 -15.36
C LEU A 156 -2.72 1.63 -14.68
N TRP A 157 -2.74 1.61 -13.35
CA TRP A 157 -2.38 2.70 -12.47
C TRP A 157 -1.07 2.42 -11.73
N ILE A 158 -0.24 3.45 -11.63
CA ILE A 158 1.10 3.41 -11.02
C ILE A 158 1.20 4.56 -10.02
N ALA A 159 1.37 4.26 -8.73
CA ALA A 159 1.66 5.25 -7.69
C ALA A 159 3.15 5.35 -7.43
N SER A 160 3.61 6.57 -7.19
CA SER A 160 5.03 6.89 -7.01
C SER A 160 5.24 8.14 -6.17
N ASP A 161 6.50 8.47 -5.89
CA ASP A 161 6.88 9.71 -5.19
C ASP A 161 6.65 11.00 -6.01
N ILE A 162 6.27 10.88 -7.29
CA ILE A 162 6.08 12.00 -8.25
C ILE A 162 4.73 11.93 -9.00
N GLY A 163 3.70 11.55 -8.24
CA GLY A 163 2.31 11.44 -8.63
C GLY A 163 1.96 10.06 -9.18
N ALA A 164 0.73 9.93 -9.67
CA ALA A 164 0.27 8.73 -10.34
C ALA A 164 0.46 8.82 -11.86
N ARG A 165 0.54 7.66 -12.53
CA ARG A 165 0.32 7.54 -13.98
C ARG A 165 -0.82 6.56 -14.22
N ARG A 166 -1.71 6.88 -15.16
CA ARG A 166 -2.60 5.91 -15.80
C ARG A 166 -2.09 5.61 -17.21
N PHE A 167 -2.05 4.35 -17.58
CA PHE A 167 -1.85 3.91 -18.95
C PHE A 167 -3.11 3.24 -19.49
N ASP A 168 -3.53 3.62 -20.70
CA ASP A 168 -4.80 3.19 -21.31
C ASP A 168 -4.68 2.24 -22.51
N GLY A 169 -3.52 1.59 -22.68
CA GLY A 169 -3.20 0.80 -23.87
C GLY A 169 -2.45 1.59 -24.95
N SER A 170 -2.51 2.94 -24.93
CA SER A 170 -1.91 3.79 -25.97
C SER A 170 -1.23 5.07 -25.45
N ARG A 171 -1.72 5.60 -24.33
CA ARG A 171 -1.32 6.90 -23.79
C ARG A 171 -1.04 6.79 -22.32
N ILE A 172 -0.10 7.61 -21.87
CA ILE A 172 0.16 7.80 -20.45
C ILE A 172 -0.41 9.15 -20.06
N THR A 173 -1.29 9.09 -19.08
CA THR A 173 -1.93 10.24 -18.47
C THR A 173 -1.30 10.46 -17.11
N ALA A 174 -0.62 11.59 -16.93
CA ALA A 174 -0.05 11.94 -15.63
C ALA A 174 -1.11 12.52 -14.69
N PHE A 175 -1.15 12.05 -13.45
CA PHE A 175 -1.95 12.61 -12.37
C PHE A 175 -0.99 13.15 -11.32
N THR A 176 -1.03 14.45 -11.09
CA THR A 176 -0.13 15.16 -10.17
C THR A 176 -0.89 16.28 -9.47
N THR A 177 -0.24 16.96 -8.53
CA THR A 177 -0.74 18.21 -7.90
C THR A 177 -1.19 19.25 -8.93
N ALA A 178 -0.51 19.35 -10.07
CA ALA A 178 -0.90 20.24 -11.18
C ALA A 178 -2.24 19.86 -11.83
N GLY A 179 -2.64 18.59 -11.73
CA GLY A 179 -3.93 18.06 -12.21
C GLY A 179 -4.99 17.89 -11.11
N GLY A 180 -4.68 18.27 -9.86
CA GLY A 180 -5.64 18.28 -8.75
C GLY A 180 -5.36 17.33 -7.60
N LEU A 181 -4.35 16.46 -7.67
CA LEU A 181 -4.00 15.62 -6.51
C LEU A 181 -3.60 16.50 -5.32
N VAL A 182 -3.84 16.01 -4.10
CA VAL A 182 -3.47 16.74 -2.88
C VAL A 182 -1.96 16.73 -2.64
N SER A 183 -1.28 15.63 -2.99
CA SER A 183 0.18 15.50 -3.01
C SER A 183 0.62 14.63 -4.18
N ASP A 184 1.89 14.76 -4.56
CA ASP A 184 2.56 13.90 -5.52
C ASP A 184 3.22 12.66 -4.86
N HIS A 185 3.44 12.66 -3.54
CA HIS A 185 4.05 11.51 -2.85
C HIS A 185 2.97 10.49 -2.45
N LEU A 186 2.80 9.43 -3.25
CA LEU A 186 1.73 8.46 -3.11
C LEU A 186 2.20 7.14 -2.52
N PHE A 187 1.51 6.62 -1.51
CA PHE A 187 1.87 5.38 -0.81
C PHE A 187 1.07 4.16 -1.27
N HIS A 188 -0.24 4.31 -1.47
CA HIS A 188 -1.15 3.20 -1.77
C HIS A 188 -2.28 3.65 -2.69
N MET A 189 -2.78 2.74 -3.53
CA MET A 189 -3.97 2.94 -4.36
C MET A 189 -5.03 1.88 -4.08
N LEU A 190 -6.29 2.27 -4.25
CA LEU A 190 -7.44 1.38 -4.17
C LEU A 190 -8.44 1.77 -5.25
N GLU A 191 -8.96 0.80 -5.98
CA GLU A 191 -10.22 0.95 -6.71
C GLU A 191 -11.37 0.55 -5.78
N ASP A 192 -12.36 1.42 -5.61
CA ASP A 192 -13.56 1.08 -4.85
C ASP A 192 -14.61 0.36 -5.71
N ARG A 193 -15.64 -0.22 -5.07
CA ARG A 193 -16.77 -0.88 -5.75
C ARG A 193 -17.56 0.01 -6.72
N GLN A 194 -17.37 1.33 -6.71
CA GLN A 194 -17.98 2.26 -7.67
C GLN A 194 -17.06 2.54 -8.87
N GLY A 195 -15.84 2.01 -8.88
CA GLY A 195 -14.84 2.20 -9.92
C GLY A 195 -14.12 3.55 -9.83
N ARG A 196 -14.09 4.17 -8.64
CA ARG A 196 -13.29 5.37 -8.37
C ARG A 196 -11.91 4.96 -7.87
N ILE A 197 -10.89 5.72 -8.27
CA ILE A 197 -9.51 5.46 -7.87
C ILE A 197 -9.13 6.39 -6.71
N TRP A 198 -8.69 5.79 -5.61
CA TRP A 198 -8.28 6.47 -4.39
C TRP A 198 -6.76 6.42 -4.25
N PHE A 199 -6.16 7.56 -3.91
CA PHE A 199 -4.72 7.74 -3.74
C PHE A 199 -4.42 8.19 -2.32
N ALA A 200 -3.70 7.35 -1.56
CA ALA A 200 -3.19 7.69 -0.23
C ALA A 200 -1.84 8.42 -0.34
N SER A 201 -1.64 9.50 0.43
CA SER A 201 -0.47 10.38 0.32
C SER A 201 -0.08 11.02 1.66
N GLU A 202 0.99 11.81 1.67
CA GLU A 202 1.45 12.53 2.87
C GLU A 202 0.66 13.81 3.22
N GLU A 203 -0.05 14.43 2.25
CA GLU A 203 -0.87 15.65 2.46
C GLU A 203 -2.40 15.41 2.40
N GLY A 204 -2.83 14.15 2.40
CA GLY A 204 -4.24 13.75 2.46
C GLY A 204 -4.56 12.57 1.56
N VAL A 205 -5.81 12.54 1.09
CA VAL A 205 -6.31 11.55 0.14
C VAL A 205 -6.86 12.26 -1.09
N SER A 206 -6.63 11.70 -2.27
CA SER A 206 -7.31 12.13 -3.51
C SER A 206 -8.22 11.02 -4.03
N CYS A 207 -9.38 11.38 -4.57
CA CYS A 207 -10.31 10.47 -5.24
C CYS A 207 -10.56 10.95 -6.67
N TYR A 208 -10.50 10.05 -7.64
CA TYR A 208 -10.76 10.31 -9.06
C TYR A 208 -11.92 9.44 -9.56
N ASP A 209 -12.96 10.08 -10.09
CA ASP A 209 -14.18 9.41 -10.57
C ASP A 209 -14.21 9.18 -12.10
N GLY A 210 -13.26 9.76 -12.83
CA GLY A 210 -13.22 9.81 -14.29
C GLY A 210 -13.13 11.24 -14.84
N ASP A 211 -13.84 12.18 -14.23
CA ASP A 211 -14.04 13.56 -14.70
C ASP A 211 -13.52 14.62 -13.71
N VAL A 212 -13.45 14.27 -12.42
CA VAL A 212 -13.17 15.17 -11.29
C VAL A 212 -12.11 14.53 -10.38
N VAL A 213 -11.23 15.37 -9.82
CA VAL A 213 -10.43 15.01 -8.65
C VAL A 213 -11.00 15.73 -7.43
N GLU A 214 -11.39 14.96 -6.42
CA GLU A 214 -11.75 15.45 -5.09
C GLU A 214 -10.63 15.15 -4.10
N THR A 215 -10.40 16.06 -3.15
CA THR A 215 -9.37 15.93 -2.13
C THR A 215 -9.97 15.93 -0.73
N PHE A 216 -9.44 15.08 0.13
CA PHE A 216 -9.87 14.91 1.51
C PHE A 216 -8.70 15.11 2.45
N THR A 217 -8.86 16.04 3.39
CA THR A 217 -7.85 16.39 4.39
C THR A 217 -8.47 16.43 5.79
N THR A 218 -7.68 16.77 6.79
CA THR A 218 -8.10 17.05 8.18
C THR A 218 -9.27 18.05 8.28
N ALA A 219 -9.46 18.92 7.28
CA ALA A 219 -10.60 19.83 7.21
C ALA A 219 -11.92 19.17 6.74
N ASP A 220 -11.88 17.99 6.11
CA ASP A 220 -13.04 17.11 5.84
C ASP A 220 -13.33 16.13 6.99
N GLY A 221 -12.44 16.05 8.00
CA GLY A 221 -12.56 15.15 9.15
C GLY A 221 -11.69 13.89 9.11
N LEU A 222 -10.78 13.78 8.15
CA LEU A 222 -9.68 12.82 8.16
C LEU A 222 -8.82 13.04 9.43
N GLY A 223 -8.33 11.97 10.05
CA GLY A 223 -7.65 12.05 11.36
C GLY A 223 -6.29 12.74 11.30
N ARG A 224 -5.52 12.40 10.25
CA ARG A 224 -4.33 13.11 9.81
C ARG A 224 -4.19 12.99 8.30
N ASP A 225 -3.52 13.98 7.72
CA ASP A 225 -3.28 14.07 6.29
C ASP A 225 -2.30 13.01 5.78
N TRP A 226 -1.39 12.51 6.62
CA TRP A 226 -0.49 11.40 6.25
C TRP A 226 -1.22 10.04 6.29
N VAL A 227 -1.64 9.53 5.13
CA VAL A 227 -2.38 8.27 4.99
C VAL A 227 -1.52 7.21 4.30
N ILE A 228 -1.33 6.05 4.95
CA ILE A 228 -0.40 5.01 4.49
C ILE A 228 -1.08 3.81 3.81
N HIS A 229 -2.35 3.54 4.12
CA HIS A 229 -3.06 2.37 3.60
C HIS A 229 -4.56 2.62 3.47
N LEU A 230 -5.19 1.95 2.51
CA LEU A 230 -6.61 2.04 2.17
C LEU A 230 -7.27 0.66 2.23
N PHE A 231 -8.51 0.58 2.71
CA PHE A 231 -9.30 -0.66 2.72
C PHE A 231 -10.79 -0.35 2.51
N GLU A 232 -11.50 -1.14 1.70
CA GLU A 232 -12.96 -1.09 1.56
C GLU A 232 -13.56 -2.29 2.29
N ASP A 233 -14.52 -2.05 3.20
CA ASP A 233 -15.19 -3.12 3.95
C ASP A 233 -16.34 -3.78 3.16
N SER A 234 -16.94 -4.82 3.74
CA SER A 234 -18.05 -5.55 3.13
C SER A 234 -19.29 -4.68 2.84
N GLU A 235 -19.50 -3.57 3.55
CA GLU A 235 -20.61 -2.64 3.39
C GLU A 235 -20.30 -1.55 2.33
N GLY A 236 -19.03 -1.33 2.01
CA GLY A 236 -18.55 -0.29 1.11
C GLY A 236 -18.08 0.99 1.81
N ASN A 237 -17.86 0.96 3.13
CA ASN A 237 -17.17 2.06 3.79
C ASN A 237 -15.67 1.96 3.50
N LEU A 238 -15.04 3.12 3.33
CA LEU A 238 -13.59 3.23 3.12
C LEU A 238 -12.87 3.55 4.43
N TRP A 239 -11.75 2.88 4.64
CA TRP A 239 -10.94 2.93 5.84
C TRP A 239 -9.52 3.41 5.50
N PHE A 240 -9.06 4.43 6.23
CA PHE A 240 -7.82 5.15 5.99
C PHE A 240 -6.93 5.02 7.22
N ALA A 241 -5.83 4.27 7.10
CA ALA A 241 -4.83 4.19 8.16
C ALA A 241 -3.94 5.45 8.10
N THR A 242 -3.94 6.24 9.17
CA THR A 242 -3.18 7.50 9.23
C THR A 242 -1.95 7.36 10.14
N GLN A 243 -0.86 8.08 9.85
CA GLN A 243 0.34 8.01 10.67
C GLN A 243 0.21 8.88 11.93
N GLY A 244 -0.23 8.28 13.04
CA GLY A 244 -0.35 8.96 14.34
C GLY A 244 -1.63 9.80 14.52
N GLY A 245 -2.66 9.54 13.70
CA GLY A 245 -4.01 10.11 13.83
C GLY A 245 -5.09 9.05 13.96
N GLY A 246 -4.71 7.78 14.20
CA GLY A 246 -5.62 6.66 14.27
C GLY A 246 -6.15 6.24 12.90
N VAL A 247 -7.39 5.78 12.86
CA VAL A 247 -8.05 5.31 11.63
C VAL A 247 -9.27 6.17 11.34
N SER A 248 -9.41 6.62 10.11
CA SER A 248 -10.63 7.29 9.64
C SER A 248 -11.49 6.33 8.83
N ARG A 249 -12.80 6.35 9.05
CA ARG A 249 -13.81 5.71 8.21
C ARG A 249 -14.58 6.78 7.43
N TYR A 250 -14.83 6.54 6.15
CA TYR A 250 -15.68 7.35 5.28
C TYR A 250 -16.86 6.50 4.78
N ASP A 251 -18.08 6.99 4.96
CA ASP A 251 -19.32 6.32 4.54
C ASP A 251 -19.85 6.82 3.18
N GLY A 252 -19.02 7.54 2.43
CA GLY A 252 -19.42 8.24 1.20
C GLY A 252 -20.01 9.64 1.44
N THR A 253 -20.21 10.05 2.70
CA THR A 253 -20.72 11.40 3.04
C THR A 253 -19.86 12.13 4.07
N VAL A 254 -19.47 11.46 5.17
CA VAL A 254 -18.73 12.07 6.28
C VAL A 254 -17.60 11.17 6.76
N PHE A 255 -16.54 11.79 7.31
CA PHE A 255 -15.48 11.07 8.01
C PHE A 255 -15.84 10.90 9.49
N LYS A 256 -15.58 9.71 10.02
CA LYS A 256 -15.47 9.45 11.44
C LYS A 256 -14.07 8.93 11.73
N THR A 257 -13.29 9.73 12.45
CA THR A 257 -11.95 9.34 12.92
C THR A 257 -12.07 8.67 14.28
N PHE A 258 -11.24 7.66 14.49
CA PHE A 258 -11.12 6.90 15.73
C PHE A 258 -9.68 6.96 16.22
N THR A 259 -9.53 7.37 17.48
CA THR A 259 -8.28 7.60 18.20
C THR A 259 -8.28 6.76 19.49
N PRO A 260 -7.27 6.82 20.38
CA PRO A 260 -7.28 6.03 21.60
C PRO A 260 -8.30 6.54 22.62
N ALA A 261 -8.76 7.79 22.46
CA ALA A 261 -9.89 8.33 23.20
C ALA A 261 -11.23 7.67 22.81
N ASP A 262 -11.32 7.09 21.60
CA ASP A 262 -12.49 6.36 21.09
C ASP A 262 -12.43 4.84 21.37
N GLY A 263 -11.34 4.37 21.99
CA GLY A 263 -11.10 2.98 22.35
C GLY A 263 -10.17 2.20 21.42
N LEU A 264 -9.60 2.85 20.38
CA LEU A 264 -8.52 2.30 19.56
C LEU A 264 -7.27 2.06 20.43
N ALA A 265 -6.48 1.00 20.20
CA ALA A 265 -5.34 0.72 21.07
C ALA A 265 -4.15 1.66 20.83
N GLN A 266 -3.86 1.98 19.57
CA GLN A 266 -2.74 2.81 19.13
C GLN A 266 -3.10 3.57 17.85
N ASP A 267 -2.40 4.67 17.59
CA ASP A 267 -2.63 5.53 16.41
C ASP A 267 -1.81 5.13 15.17
N PHE A 268 -1.26 3.92 15.15
CA PHE A 268 -0.47 3.36 14.03
C PHE A 268 -0.91 1.94 13.71
N VAL A 269 -1.90 1.80 12.82
CA VAL A 269 -2.39 0.50 12.35
C VAL A 269 -1.49 -0.06 11.26
N SER A 270 -1.10 -1.34 11.39
CA SER A 270 -0.28 -2.07 10.42
C SER A 270 -1.02 -3.22 9.72
N SER A 271 -2.10 -3.72 10.30
CA SER A 271 -2.90 -4.85 9.76
C SER A 271 -4.38 -4.60 9.99
N VAL A 272 -5.22 -4.91 9.00
CA VAL A 272 -6.68 -4.87 9.11
C VAL A 272 -7.26 -6.19 8.61
N ALA A 273 -8.20 -6.76 9.35
CA ALA A 273 -8.95 -7.95 8.93
C ALA A 273 -10.43 -7.81 9.29
N GLN A 274 -11.31 -8.51 8.56
CA GLN A 274 -12.74 -8.57 8.87
C GLN A 274 -13.13 -10.01 9.27
N ASP A 275 -13.77 -10.17 10.43
CA ASP A 275 -14.19 -11.49 10.93
C ASP A 275 -15.46 -12.03 10.25
N ARG A 276 -16.12 -13.02 10.86
CA ARG A 276 -17.34 -13.66 10.32
C ARG A 276 -18.60 -12.85 10.52
N ASP A 277 -18.64 -12.00 11.55
CA ASP A 277 -19.79 -11.21 11.95
C ASP A 277 -19.75 -9.80 11.32
N GLY A 278 -18.68 -9.53 10.56
CA GLY A 278 -18.44 -8.27 9.86
C GLY A 278 -17.61 -7.27 10.67
N PHE A 279 -17.17 -7.62 11.88
CA PHE A 279 -16.39 -6.73 12.72
C PHE A 279 -14.96 -6.60 12.18
N LEU A 280 -14.41 -5.39 12.32
CA LEU A 280 -13.07 -5.06 11.83
C LEU A 280 -12.06 -5.13 12.96
N TRP A 281 -10.92 -5.76 12.68
CA TRP A 281 -9.85 -6.01 13.62
C TRP A 281 -8.59 -5.29 13.16
N PHE A 282 -8.01 -4.51 14.07
CA PHE A 282 -6.87 -3.65 13.83
C PHE A 282 -5.67 -4.15 14.65
N GLY A 283 -4.58 -4.43 13.95
CA GLY A 283 -3.30 -4.84 14.52
C GLY A 283 -2.27 -3.71 14.48
N TYR A 284 -1.38 -3.71 15.47
CA TYR A 284 -0.40 -2.65 15.72
C TYR A 284 0.99 -3.26 15.93
N GLY A 285 1.81 -3.19 14.88
CA GLY A 285 3.19 -3.67 14.91
C GLY A 285 3.71 -4.02 13.51
N ALA A 286 4.97 -3.72 13.26
CA ALA A 286 5.54 -3.80 11.93
C ALA A 286 6.35 -5.09 11.73
N GLY A 287 5.80 -6.05 10.97
CA GLY A 287 6.38 -7.38 10.77
C GLY A 287 7.68 -7.45 9.94
N HIS A 288 8.13 -6.34 9.35
CA HIS A 288 9.29 -6.29 8.44
C HIS A 288 10.33 -5.21 8.79
N VAL A 289 10.20 -4.51 9.92
CA VAL A 289 11.15 -3.47 10.33
C VAL A 289 12.15 -3.96 11.37
N ASP A 290 13.23 -3.21 11.52
CA ASP A 290 14.24 -3.46 12.55
C ASP A 290 13.72 -3.31 13.99
N GLU A 291 14.49 -3.86 14.93
CA GLU A 291 14.17 -3.85 16.35
C GLU A 291 14.12 -2.43 16.96
N SER A 292 14.86 -1.48 16.37
CA SER A 292 14.83 -0.06 16.74
C SER A 292 13.52 0.65 16.39
N THR A 293 12.78 0.15 15.40
CA THR A 293 11.48 0.70 14.99
C THR A 293 10.33 0.11 15.84
N ILE A 294 10.40 -1.17 16.20
CA ILE A 294 9.42 -1.83 17.09
C ILE A 294 9.34 -1.11 18.45
N GLY A 295 10.48 -0.68 19.00
CA GLY A 295 10.53 0.09 20.24
C GLY A 295 9.84 1.46 20.21
N GLN A 296 9.46 1.97 19.03
CA GLN A 296 8.80 3.28 18.85
C GLN A 296 7.29 3.16 18.61
N ILE A 297 6.81 2.02 18.09
CA ILE A 297 5.40 1.84 17.67
C ILE A 297 4.47 1.58 18.88
N GLY A 298 5.01 1.07 19.99
CA GLY A 298 4.25 0.74 21.18
C GLY A 298 3.44 -0.56 21.04
N ALA A 299 3.15 -1.18 22.18
CA ALA A 299 2.27 -2.34 22.27
C ALA A 299 0.91 -1.87 22.85
N GLY A 300 -0.21 -2.27 22.26
CA GLY A 300 -1.55 -1.89 22.70
C GLY A 300 -2.62 -2.99 22.62
N GLY A 301 -2.32 -4.15 22.02
CA GLY A 301 -3.28 -5.25 21.84
C GLY A 301 -3.73 -5.41 20.39
N ALA A 302 -4.96 -5.88 20.21
CA ALA A 302 -5.72 -5.79 18.97
C ALA A 302 -7.06 -5.13 19.26
N SER A 303 -7.48 -4.16 18.44
CA SER A 303 -8.78 -3.52 18.62
C SER A 303 -9.80 -4.07 17.64
N ARG A 304 -10.97 -4.45 18.14
CA ARG A 304 -12.14 -4.80 17.34
C ARG A 304 -13.14 -3.66 17.31
N TYR A 305 -13.63 -3.31 16.13
CA TYR A 305 -14.74 -2.39 15.93
C TYR A 305 -16.02 -3.14 15.54
N ASP A 306 -17.08 -2.97 16.33
CA ASP A 306 -18.37 -3.64 16.14
C ASP A 306 -19.36 -2.88 15.24
N GLY A 307 -18.91 -1.81 14.57
CA GLY A 307 -19.77 -0.85 13.87
C GLY A 307 -20.22 0.34 14.73
N THR A 308 -20.07 0.27 16.06
CA THR A 308 -20.44 1.32 17.01
C THR A 308 -19.31 1.70 17.98
N THR A 309 -18.64 0.72 18.60
CA THR A 309 -17.62 0.90 19.64
C THR A 309 -16.36 0.08 19.36
N PHE A 310 -15.23 0.51 19.96
CA PHE A 310 -14.01 -0.29 19.98
C PHE A 310 -13.92 -1.09 21.28
N THR A 311 -13.61 -2.38 21.14
CA THR A 311 -13.11 -3.22 22.24
C THR A 311 -11.66 -3.53 21.94
N THR A 312 -10.74 -3.09 22.80
CA THR A 312 -9.32 -3.47 22.71
C THR A 312 -9.07 -4.70 23.55
N PHE A 313 -8.47 -5.71 22.93
CA PHE A 313 -8.10 -6.97 23.54
C PHE A 313 -6.59 -7.00 23.76
N THR A 314 -6.21 -7.25 25.01
CA THR A 314 -4.82 -7.26 25.49
C THR A 314 -4.47 -8.63 26.07
N THR A 315 -3.25 -8.77 26.57
CA THR A 315 -2.83 -9.90 27.41
C THR A 315 -3.72 -10.15 28.62
N ALA A 316 -4.43 -9.13 29.13
CA ALA A 316 -5.42 -9.29 30.20
C ALA A 316 -6.73 -9.95 29.73
N ASP A 317 -7.06 -9.83 28.44
CA ASP A 317 -8.28 -10.36 27.81
C ASP A 317 -8.06 -11.72 27.13
N GLY A 318 -6.83 -12.23 27.20
CA GLY A 318 -6.42 -13.51 26.63
C GLY A 318 -5.64 -13.42 25.32
N LEU A 319 -5.31 -12.23 24.79
CA LEU A 319 -4.37 -12.13 23.67
C LEU A 319 -2.96 -12.61 24.09
N ALA A 320 -2.18 -13.16 23.16
CA ALA A 320 -0.86 -13.71 23.46
C ALA A 320 0.15 -12.63 23.85
N HIS A 321 0.17 -11.50 23.13
CA HIS A 321 1.04 -10.35 23.41
C HIS A 321 0.45 -9.09 22.77
N ASP A 322 0.64 -7.94 23.40
CA ASP A 322 0.03 -6.66 23.02
C ASP A 322 0.62 -6.01 21.75
N ALA A 323 1.41 -6.75 20.96
CA ALA A 323 2.03 -6.26 19.73
C ALA A 323 1.74 -7.27 18.62
N VAL A 324 0.88 -6.88 17.68
CA VAL A 324 0.25 -7.75 16.70
C VAL A 324 0.75 -7.36 15.31
N PHE A 325 1.44 -8.29 14.64
CA PHE A 325 2.12 -8.07 13.36
C PHE A 325 1.26 -8.44 12.15
N SER A 326 0.38 -9.42 12.29
CA SER A 326 -0.47 -9.90 11.23
C SER A 326 -1.74 -10.50 11.82
N ILE A 327 -2.88 -10.26 11.17
CA ILE A 327 -4.17 -10.87 11.48
C ILE A 327 -4.65 -11.57 10.21
N VAL A 328 -4.78 -12.91 10.27
CA VAL A 328 -5.22 -13.74 9.14
C VAL A 328 -6.53 -14.43 9.51
N LYS A 329 -7.49 -14.45 8.58
CA LYS A 329 -8.73 -15.22 8.71
C LYS A 329 -8.60 -16.56 8.00
N ASP A 330 -8.94 -17.64 8.69
CA ASP A 330 -8.95 -18.98 8.10
C ASP A 330 -10.30 -19.33 7.42
N ARG A 331 -10.38 -20.48 6.75
CA ARG A 331 -11.62 -20.97 6.10
C ARG A 331 -12.74 -21.26 7.10
N ARG A 332 -12.42 -21.59 8.35
CA ARG A 332 -13.39 -21.75 9.46
C ARG A 332 -13.92 -20.41 9.97
N GLN A 333 -13.37 -19.31 9.45
CA GLN A 333 -13.61 -17.93 9.85
C GLN A 333 -13.13 -17.60 11.27
N ASP A 334 -12.19 -18.38 11.82
CA ASP A 334 -11.45 -17.99 13.03
C ASP A 334 -10.37 -16.97 12.64
N LEU A 335 -10.00 -16.06 13.55
CA LEU A 335 -8.91 -15.11 13.35
C LEU A 335 -7.64 -15.56 14.06
N TRP A 336 -6.50 -15.39 13.39
CA TRP A 336 -5.19 -15.79 13.86
C TRP A 336 -4.26 -14.58 13.96
N PHE A 337 -3.76 -14.32 15.16
CA PHE A 337 -2.98 -13.14 15.51
C PHE A 337 -1.50 -13.54 15.69
N CYS A 338 -0.64 -13.07 14.79
CA CYS A 338 0.81 -13.21 14.93
C CYS A 338 1.34 -12.10 15.85
N THR A 339 2.16 -12.45 16.85
CA THR A 339 2.56 -11.54 17.93
C THR A 339 4.07 -11.52 18.21
N HIS A 340 4.57 -10.40 18.73
CA HIS A 340 6.00 -10.16 18.93
C HIS A 340 6.71 -11.08 19.94
N GLY A 341 5.99 -11.68 20.90
CA GLY A 341 6.65 -12.45 21.96
C GLY A 341 5.77 -13.34 22.83
N GLY A 342 4.48 -13.50 22.50
CA GLY A 342 3.55 -14.37 23.24
C GLY A 342 3.14 -15.64 22.49
N GLY A 343 3.64 -15.84 21.27
CA GLY A 343 3.21 -16.90 20.36
C GLY A 343 2.15 -16.40 19.39
N ILE A 344 1.07 -17.17 19.28
CA ILE A 344 -0.13 -16.83 18.48
C ILE A 344 -1.38 -16.92 19.34
N SER A 345 -2.39 -16.13 18.97
CA SER A 345 -3.76 -16.31 19.45
C SER A 345 -4.67 -16.74 18.31
N GLN A 346 -5.48 -17.76 18.55
CA GLN A 346 -6.69 -18.05 17.78
C GLN A 346 -7.88 -17.35 18.44
N TYR A 347 -8.77 -16.76 17.65
CA TYR A 347 -10.04 -16.21 18.11
C TYR A 347 -11.21 -16.88 17.38
N ASP A 348 -12.05 -17.60 18.11
CA ASP A 348 -13.17 -18.39 17.57
C ASP A 348 -14.47 -17.60 17.35
N GLY A 349 -14.43 -16.28 17.60
CA GLY A 349 -15.60 -15.39 17.70
C GLY A 349 -16.02 -15.08 19.14
N THR A 350 -15.50 -15.80 20.13
CA THR A 350 -15.90 -15.66 21.54
C THR A 350 -14.74 -15.52 22.52
N GLN A 351 -13.66 -16.29 22.32
CA GLN A 351 -12.52 -16.36 23.25
C GLN A 351 -11.20 -16.46 22.49
N PHE A 352 -10.10 -16.07 23.16
CA PHE A 352 -8.76 -16.36 22.67
C PHE A 352 -8.27 -17.70 23.22
N GLN A 353 -7.74 -18.54 22.33
CA GLN A 353 -6.84 -19.63 22.70
C GLN A 353 -5.43 -19.23 22.28
N ASN A 354 -4.54 -19.11 23.26
CA ASN A 354 -3.13 -18.87 23.00
C ASN A 354 -2.38 -20.17 22.80
N TYR A 355 -1.35 -20.10 21.97
CA TYR A 355 -0.36 -21.14 21.85
C TYR A 355 1.02 -20.51 21.96
N THR A 356 1.88 -21.15 22.74
CA THR A 356 3.24 -20.74 23.08
C THR A 356 4.21 -21.88 22.76
N ARG A 357 5.50 -21.67 23.03
CA ARG A 357 6.50 -22.76 23.03
C ARG A 357 6.19 -23.89 24.02
N GLN A 358 5.37 -23.66 25.04
CA GLN A 358 4.95 -24.70 25.98
C GLN A 358 3.88 -25.62 25.38
N ASP A 359 3.02 -25.06 24.53
CA ASP A 359 1.95 -25.77 23.80
C ASP A 359 2.48 -26.46 22.53
N GLY A 360 3.71 -26.13 22.14
CA GLY A 360 4.44 -26.79 21.07
C GLY A 360 4.89 -25.88 19.94
N LEU A 361 4.73 -24.54 19.99
CA LEU A 361 5.33 -23.65 19.00
C LEU A 361 6.86 -23.73 19.01
N VAL A 362 7.47 -23.36 17.89
CA VAL A 362 8.93 -23.31 17.76
C VAL A 362 9.54 -22.10 18.48
N SER A 363 8.84 -20.95 18.44
CA SER A 363 9.22 -19.66 19.01
C SER A 363 7.97 -18.80 19.28
N ASP A 364 8.02 -17.97 20.33
CA ASP A 364 6.91 -17.09 20.72
C ASP A 364 6.87 -15.76 19.93
N ARG A 365 7.86 -15.49 19.06
CA ARG A 365 7.88 -14.31 18.17
C ARG A 365 7.43 -14.70 16.77
N THR A 366 6.13 -14.60 16.51
CA THR A 366 5.49 -15.02 15.25
C THR A 366 5.26 -13.81 14.35
N VAL A 367 5.37 -13.98 13.02
CA VAL A 367 5.45 -12.85 12.07
C VAL A 367 4.31 -12.88 11.04
N SER A 368 4.06 -14.03 10.41
CA SER A 368 3.01 -14.20 9.41
C SER A 368 2.40 -15.60 9.46
N ALA A 369 1.17 -15.74 8.97
CA ALA A 369 0.46 -17.01 8.86
C ALA A 369 0.04 -17.33 7.41
N LEU A 370 -0.09 -18.63 7.10
CA LEU A 370 -0.66 -19.18 5.87
C LEU A 370 -1.58 -20.36 6.24
N GLU A 371 -2.72 -20.51 5.57
CA GLU A 371 -3.56 -21.73 5.66
C GLU A 371 -3.34 -22.59 4.40
N ASP A 372 -3.04 -23.88 4.58
CA ASP A 372 -2.90 -24.85 3.47
C ASP A 372 -4.26 -25.47 3.07
N SER A 373 -4.32 -26.19 1.95
CA SER A 373 -5.55 -26.77 1.38
C SER A 373 -6.10 -27.96 2.17
N GLU A 374 -5.29 -28.58 3.03
CA GLU A 374 -5.73 -29.58 4.01
C GLU A 374 -6.35 -28.92 5.25
N GLY A 375 -6.21 -27.59 5.40
CA GLY A 375 -6.78 -26.79 6.49
C GLY A 375 -5.86 -26.65 7.70
N HIS A 376 -4.57 -26.98 7.55
CA HIS A 376 -3.57 -26.69 8.56
C HIS A 376 -3.08 -25.25 8.45
N LEU A 377 -2.61 -24.69 9.56
CA LEU A 377 -2.10 -23.34 9.63
C LEU A 377 -0.60 -23.33 9.89
N TRP A 378 0.11 -22.46 9.18
CA TRP A 378 1.56 -22.39 9.13
C TRP A 378 2.02 -21.02 9.63
N PHE A 379 2.80 -21.02 10.71
CA PHE A 379 3.23 -19.80 11.39
C PHE A 379 4.73 -19.63 11.27
N SER A 380 5.16 -18.58 10.56
CA SER A 380 6.57 -18.19 10.51
C SER A 380 6.97 -17.47 11.80
N THR A 381 8.22 -17.66 12.22
CA THR A 381 8.75 -17.05 13.44
C THR A 381 10.06 -16.32 13.18
N TRP A 382 10.30 -15.24 13.94
CA TRP A 382 11.52 -14.45 13.83
C TRP A 382 12.72 -15.28 14.30
N GLN A 383 13.52 -15.76 13.35
CA GLN A 383 14.73 -16.57 13.57
C GLN A 383 14.51 -17.90 14.30
N GLY A 384 13.26 -18.36 14.44
CA GLY A 384 12.91 -19.58 15.19
C GLY A 384 12.58 -20.80 14.32
N GLY A 385 12.19 -20.59 13.06
CA GLY A 385 11.65 -21.62 12.16
C GLY A 385 10.15 -21.46 11.94
N VAL A 386 9.46 -22.57 11.66
CA VAL A 386 8.03 -22.60 11.32
C VAL A 386 7.31 -23.62 12.20
N SER A 387 6.09 -23.29 12.63
CA SER A 387 5.20 -24.22 13.33
C SER A 387 3.96 -24.50 12.46
N ARG A 388 3.66 -25.77 12.19
CA ARG A 388 2.36 -26.19 11.62
C ARG A 388 1.40 -26.52 12.76
N TYR A 389 0.20 -25.96 12.73
CA TYR A 389 -0.92 -26.35 13.56
C TYR A 389 -1.91 -27.21 12.77
N ASP A 390 -2.23 -28.40 13.27
CA ASP A 390 -3.16 -29.34 12.60
C ASP A 390 -4.59 -29.33 13.17
N GLY A 391 -4.94 -28.33 13.97
CA GLY A 391 -6.20 -28.29 14.72
C GLY A 391 -6.16 -29.08 16.04
N SER A 392 -5.08 -29.82 16.32
CA SER A 392 -4.90 -30.58 17.57
C SER A 392 -3.57 -30.30 18.28
N GLY A 393 -2.50 -30.05 17.53
CA GLY A 393 -1.18 -29.76 18.08
C GLY A 393 -0.21 -29.18 17.05
N PHE A 394 1.02 -28.90 17.51
CA PHE A 394 2.06 -28.30 16.69
C PHE A 394 3.10 -29.32 16.22
N THR A 395 3.44 -29.23 14.93
CA THR A 395 4.66 -29.83 14.37
C THR A 395 5.66 -28.72 14.07
N ASN A 396 6.81 -28.73 14.74
CA ASN A 396 7.85 -27.73 14.55
C ASN A 396 8.88 -28.14 13.50
N PHE A 397 9.27 -27.15 12.70
CA PHE A 397 10.33 -27.24 11.72
C PHE A 397 11.39 -26.19 12.08
N THR A 398 12.60 -26.66 12.37
CA THR A 398 13.81 -25.87 12.69
C THR A 398 14.95 -26.32 11.80
N GLY A 399 16.05 -25.56 11.73
CA GLY A 399 17.30 -26.00 11.08
C GLY A 399 17.79 -27.37 11.57
N SER A 400 17.68 -27.64 12.88
CA SER A 400 17.98 -28.95 13.47
C SER A 400 16.94 -30.05 13.20
N GLY A 401 15.71 -29.67 12.81
CA GLY A 401 14.61 -30.56 12.41
C GLY A 401 14.37 -30.64 10.90
N GLY A 402 15.26 -30.05 10.08
CA GLY A 402 15.17 -30.08 8.62
C GLY A 402 14.45 -28.90 7.96
N LEU A 403 14.39 -27.71 8.55
CA LEU A 403 14.48 -26.50 7.72
C LEU A 403 15.93 -26.32 7.25
N ALA A 404 16.14 -25.52 6.21
CA ALA A 404 17.49 -25.12 5.82
C ALA A 404 18.02 -23.98 6.72
N SER A 405 17.17 -22.98 7.04
CA SER A 405 17.39 -22.00 8.12
C SER A 405 16.13 -21.81 8.98
N ASN A 406 16.31 -21.30 10.20
CA ASN A 406 15.22 -20.83 11.04
C ASN A 406 14.64 -19.46 10.60
N HIS A 407 15.32 -18.72 9.72
CA HIS A 407 14.79 -17.49 9.14
C HIS A 407 13.96 -17.83 7.91
N VAL A 408 12.64 -17.74 8.00
CA VAL A 408 11.71 -18.04 6.89
C VAL A 408 11.06 -16.75 6.41
N ASN A 409 11.37 -16.36 5.16
CA ASN A 409 10.90 -15.12 4.55
C ASN A 409 9.57 -15.30 3.79
N ARG A 410 9.31 -16.51 3.28
CA ARG A 410 8.16 -16.84 2.41
C ARG A 410 7.61 -18.23 2.73
N MET A 411 6.29 -18.36 2.62
CA MET A 411 5.56 -19.63 2.69
C MET A 411 4.61 -19.70 1.49
N LEU A 412 4.57 -20.83 0.80
CA LEU A 412 3.65 -21.09 -0.33
C LEU A 412 3.16 -22.54 -0.26
N GLU A 413 1.90 -22.77 -0.64
CA GLU A 413 1.38 -24.08 -0.99
C GLU A 413 1.23 -24.19 -2.52
N ASP A 414 1.60 -25.34 -3.09
CA ASP A 414 1.40 -25.67 -4.51
C ASP A 414 0.09 -26.46 -4.76
N ARG A 415 -0.32 -26.63 -6.02
CA ARG A 415 -1.58 -27.35 -6.37
C ARG A 415 -1.57 -28.83 -6.00
N HIS A 416 -0.40 -29.38 -5.71
CA HIS A 416 -0.20 -30.77 -5.31
C HIS A 416 -0.23 -30.92 -3.78
N GLY A 417 -0.50 -29.84 -3.04
CA GLY A 417 -0.53 -29.81 -1.58
C GLY A 417 0.86 -29.92 -0.96
N HIS A 418 1.93 -29.60 -1.70
CA HIS A 418 3.26 -29.49 -1.10
C HIS A 418 3.51 -28.07 -0.63
N LEU A 419 4.21 -27.96 0.49
CA LEU A 419 4.46 -26.69 1.16
C LEU A 419 5.94 -26.33 1.12
N TRP A 420 6.18 -25.06 0.84
CA TRP A 420 7.46 -24.51 0.45
C TRP A 420 7.83 -23.35 1.37
N PHE A 421 8.98 -23.50 2.03
CA PHE A 421 9.48 -22.52 3.00
C PHE A 421 10.79 -21.95 2.49
N GLY A 422 10.76 -20.70 2.02
CA GLY A 422 11.93 -19.96 1.57
C GLY A 422 12.71 -19.44 2.76
N THR A 423 13.97 -19.85 2.91
CA THR A 423 14.79 -19.53 4.07
C THR A 423 16.11 -18.87 3.68
N TRP A 424 16.85 -18.33 4.66
CA TRP A 424 18.17 -17.74 4.43
C TRP A 424 19.29 -18.75 4.11
N HIS A 425 19.12 -20.06 4.34
CA HIS A 425 20.18 -21.07 4.11
C HIS A 425 19.70 -22.27 3.26
N GLY A 426 18.61 -22.11 2.52
CA GLY A 426 18.09 -23.08 1.55
C GLY A 426 16.57 -23.10 1.53
N LEU A 427 16.02 -24.15 0.92
CA LEU A 427 14.60 -24.37 0.76
C LEU A 427 14.18 -25.62 1.54
N ARG A 428 13.03 -25.57 2.22
CA ARG A 428 12.34 -26.78 2.68
C ARG A 428 11.11 -27.03 1.85
N ARG A 429 10.96 -28.28 1.38
CA ARG A 429 9.68 -28.82 0.92
C ARG A 429 9.12 -29.82 1.93
N LEU A 430 7.83 -29.73 2.21
CA LEU A 430 7.09 -30.72 2.96
C LEU A 430 5.97 -31.30 2.09
N ASP A 431 5.86 -32.64 2.06
CA ASP A 431 4.72 -33.35 1.50
C ASP A 431 4.20 -34.41 2.50
N SER A 432 2.99 -34.95 2.26
CA SER A 432 2.33 -35.87 3.18
C SER A 432 3.00 -37.25 3.33
N ARG A 433 4.10 -37.51 2.61
CA ARG A 433 4.84 -38.78 2.63
C ARG A 433 6.36 -38.64 2.78
N HIS A 434 6.94 -37.49 2.42
CA HIS A 434 8.37 -37.24 2.45
C HIS A 434 8.72 -35.83 2.92
N ASN A 435 9.90 -35.72 3.53
CA ASN A 435 10.47 -34.49 4.07
C ASN A 435 11.84 -34.28 3.43
N ALA A 436 12.04 -33.18 2.70
CA ALA A 436 13.28 -32.92 1.98
C ALA A 436 13.81 -31.51 2.26
N VAL A 437 15.02 -31.43 2.83
CA VAL A 437 15.81 -30.20 2.74
C VAL A 437 16.40 -30.17 1.34
N PHE A 438 16.36 -29.00 0.71
CA PHE A 438 17.06 -28.76 -0.53
C PHE A 438 18.04 -27.61 -0.35
N THR A 439 19.24 -27.84 -0.83
CA THR A 439 20.37 -26.92 -0.79
C THR A 439 20.94 -26.76 -2.19
N GLU A 440 21.99 -25.97 -2.32
CA GLU A 440 22.82 -25.94 -3.51
C GLU A 440 23.35 -27.32 -3.96
N GLU A 441 23.56 -28.28 -3.04
CA GLU A 441 24.02 -29.64 -3.37
C GLU A 441 22.93 -30.47 -4.08
N ASP A 442 21.66 -30.17 -3.81
CA ASP A 442 20.49 -30.85 -4.38
C ASP A 442 20.02 -30.24 -5.71
N GLY A 443 20.62 -29.12 -6.12
CA GLY A 443 20.31 -28.41 -7.36
C GLY A 443 19.58 -27.08 -7.20
N LEU A 444 19.46 -26.51 -6.00
CA LEU A 444 19.13 -25.08 -5.88
C LEU A 444 20.23 -24.21 -6.49
N SER A 445 19.87 -23.05 -7.03
CA SER A 445 20.78 -22.02 -7.55
C SER A 445 21.53 -21.27 -6.45
N GLY A 446 20.87 -21.05 -5.32
CA GLY A 446 21.41 -20.41 -4.12
C GLY A 446 20.61 -20.82 -2.89
N ASN A 447 21.10 -20.48 -1.71
CA ASN A 447 20.48 -20.87 -0.45
C ASN A 447 19.48 -19.82 0.06
N GLU A 448 19.71 -18.54 -0.20
CA GLU A 448 18.82 -17.42 0.15
C GLU A 448 17.64 -17.36 -0.83
N VAL A 449 16.47 -17.91 -0.46
CA VAL A 449 15.26 -17.92 -1.31
C VAL A 449 14.38 -16.69 -1.03
N GLU A 450 14.12 -15.88 -2.07
CA GLU A 450 13.33 -14.63 -1.98
C GLU A 450 11.89 -14.77 -2.48
N VAL A 451 11.69 -15.59 -3.51
CA VAL A 451 10.39 -15.74 -4.18
C VAL A 451 10.16 -17.19 -4.60
N ILE A 452 8.92 -17.63 -4.47
CA ILE A 452 8.44 -18.96 -4.82
C ILE A 452 7.16 -18.77 -5.63
N THR A 453 7.12 -19.33 -6.83
CA THR A 453 5.94 -19.28 -7.71
C THR A 453 5.68 -20.65 -8.32
N GLU A 454 4.41 -21.04 -8.39
CA GLU A 454 3.95 -22.22 -9.12
C GLU A 454 3.36 -21.81 -10.47
N ASP A 455 3.71 -22.53 -11.53
CA ASP A 455 3.17 -22.29 -12.88
C ASP A 455 1.97 -23.20 -13.21
N ARG A 456 1.17 -22.89 -14.24
CA ARG A 456 -0.02 -23.64 -14.67
C ARG A 456 0.29 -25.08 -15.10
N ARG A 457 1.56 -25.48 -15.26
CA ARG A 457 1.97 -26.88 -15.51
C ARG A 457 2.27 -27.65 -14.22
N GLY A 458 2.25 -27.01 -13.05
CA GLY A 458 2.58 -27.61 -11.75
C GLY A 458 4.08 -27.67 -11.48
N ARG A 459 4.89 -26.91 -12.23
CA ARG A 459 6.32 -26.77 -11.97
C ARG A 459 6.54 -25.58 -11.05
N LEU A 460 7.52 -25.69 -10.18
CA LEU A 460 7.81 -24.65 -9.18
C LEU A 460 9.14 -23.98 -9.44
N TRP A 461 9.17 -22.69 -9.14
CA TRP A 461 10.23 -21.79 -9.52
C TRP A 461 10.70 -21.02 -8.30
N PHE A 462 11.99 -21.15 -7.99
CA PHE A 462 12.61 -20.62 -6.80
C PHE A 462 13.62 -19.55 -7.20
N GLY A 463 13.26 -18.29 -6.93
CA GLY A 463 14.17 -17.15 -7.08
C GLY A 463 15.04 -17.04 -5.85
N THR A 464 16.35 -17.01 -6.05
CA THR A 464 17.35 -16.94 -4.97
C THR A 464 18.34 -15.81 -5.23
N TRP A 465 19.19 -15.48 -4.26
CA TRP A 465 20.26 -14.49 -4.45
C TRP A 465 21.31 -14.88 -5.49
N ASN A 466 21.37 -16.16 -5.90
CA ASN A 466 22.39 -16.70 -6.81
C ASN A 466 21.78 -17.42 -8.04
N GLY A 467 20.52 -17.15 -8.36
CA GLY A 467 19.87 -17.58 -9.60
C GLY A 467 18.52 -18.25 -9.38
N VAL A 468 18.05 -18.99 -10.38
CA VAL A 468 16.79 -19.74 -10.32
C VAL A 468 17.00 -21.25 -10.39
N ALA A 469 16.21 -21.97 -9.60
CA ALA A 469 16.02 -23.41 -9.76
C ALA A 469 14.56 -23.71 -10.12
N ARG A 470 14.36 -24.60 -11.09
CA ARG A 470 13.05 -25.21 -11.38
C ARG A 470 12.94 -26.55 -10.67
N PHE A 471 11.81 -26.81 -10.04
CA PHE A 471 11.46 -28.11 -9.50
C PHE A 471 10.35 -28.78 -10.31
N GLU A 472 10.62 -30.01 -10.76
CA GLU A 472 9.74 -30.81 -11.61
C GLU A 472 10.08 -32.30 -11.38
N ASP A 473 9.07 -33.19 -11.36
CA ASP A 473 9.24 -34.63 -11.16
C ASP A 473 10.17 -35.05 -9.99
N GLY A 474 10.15 -34.28 -8.90
CA GLY A 474 10.94 -34.57 -7.71
C GLY A 474 12.41 -34.11 -7.78
N ARG A 475 12.80 -33.32 -8.78
CA ARG A 475 14.19 -32.90 -9.03
C ARG A 475 14.30 -31.40 -9.21
N PHE A 476 15.37 -30.82 -8.66
CA PHE A 476 15.80 -29.48 -9.05
C PHE A 476 16.64 -29.53 -10.31
N THR A 477 16.40 -28.55 -11.17
CA THR A 477 17.28 -28.17 -12.26
C THR A 477 17.65 -26.70 -12.05
N ARG A 478 18.91 -26.42 -11.69
CA ARG A 478 19.46 -25.06 -11.80
C ARG A 478 19.24 -24.58 -13.23
N ILE A 479 18.78 -23.36 -13.40
CA ILE A 479 18.61 -22.73 -14.71
C ILE A 479 19.94 -22.06 -15.08
N PRO A 480 20.76 -22.61 -16.00
CA PRO A 480 22.11 -22.08 -16.26
C PRO A 480 22.09 -20.65 -16.82
N GLU A 481 21.02 -20.27 -17.51
CA GLU A 481 20.80 -18.93 -18.05
C GLU A 481 20.53 -17.89 -16.95
N LEU A 482 20.17 -18.35 -15.75
CA LEU A 482 19.88 -17.54 -14.58
C LEU A 482 20.94 -17.68 -13.45
N ASP A 483 22.05 -18.38 -13.69
CA ASP A 483 23.08 -18.64 -12.67
C ASP A 483 23.83 -17.36 -12.26
N GLY A 484 24.01 -17.15 -10.95
CA GLY A 484 24.66 -15.97 -10.39
C GLY A 484 23.84 -14.67 -10.47
N ILE A 485 22.50 -14.76 -10.52
CA ILE A 485 21.60 -13.60 -10.59
C ILE A 485 20.63 -13.60 -9.41
N ASN A 486 20.56 -12.51 -8.63
CA ASN A 486 19.52 -12.38 -7.60
C ASN A 486 18.14 -12.17 -8.27
N VAL A 487 17.12 -12.93 -7.87
CA VAL A 487 15.76 -12.89 -8.44
C VAL A 487 14.73 -12.56 -7.37
N TYR A 488 14.05 -11.43 -7.55
CA TYR A 488 13.10 -10.84 -6.59
C TYR A 488 11.64 -11.20 -6.87
N ALA A 489 11.27 -11.42 -8.15
CA ALA A 489 9.90 -11.66 -8.56
C ALA A 489 9.82 -12.75 -9.64
N ILE A 490 8.77 -13.58 -9.58
CA ILE A 490 8.45 -14.59 -10.60
C ILE A 490 6.94 -14.57 -10.85
N LEU A 491 6.53 -14.41 -12.11
CA LEU A 491 5.14 -14.44 -12.54
C LEU A 491 4.98 -15.41 -13.72
N GLU A 492 3.86 -16.14 -13.77
CA GLU A 492 3.43 -16.85 -14.99
C GLU A 492 2.22 -16.15 -15.63
N ASP A 493 2.36 -15.79 -16.91
CA ASP A 493 1.31 -15.12 -17.69
C ASP A 493 0.17 -16.09 -18.12
N ARG A 494 -0.92 -15.55 -18.68
CA ARG A 494 -2.06 -16.34 -19.21
C ARG A 494 -1.70 -17.33 -20.31
N HIS A 495 -0.58 -17.12 -21.00
CA HIS A 495 -0.10 -17.96 -22.09
C HIS A 495 0.78 -19.12 -21.56
N GLY A 496 1.19 -19.07 -20.29
CA GLY A 496 2.02 -20.06 -19.64
C GLY A 496 3.52 -19.84 -19.85
N HIS A 497 3.92 -18.61 -20.19
CA HIS A 497 5.32 -18.18 -20.11
C HIS A 497 5.64 -17.64 -18.71
N LEU A 498 6.91 -17.70 -18.34
CA LEU A 498 7.39 -17.26 -17.02
C LEU A 498 8.33 -16.08 -17.12
N TRP A 499 8.24 -15.21 -16.12
CA TRP A 499 8.85 -13.89 -16.11
C TRP A 499 9.60 -13.69 -14.80
N PHE A 500 10.91 -13.47 -14.91
CA PHE A 500 11.83 -13.39 -13.78
C PHE A 500 12.33 -11.95 -13.63
N GLY A 501 12.03 -11.32 -12.51
CA GLY A 501 12.49 -9.98 -12.15
C GLY A 501 13.79 -10.08 -11.38
N THR A 502 14.86 -9.50 -11.93
CA THR A 502 16.24 -9.77 -11.49
C THR A 502 16.97 -8.52 -11.01
N MET A 503 17.97 -8.72 -10.15
CA MET A 503 18.92 -7.69 -9.73
C MET A 503 19.93 -7.43 -10.85
N ASP A 504 20.11 -6.15 -11.22
CA ASP A 504 21.12 -5.67 -12.17
C ASP A 504 21.17 -6.37 -13.54
N ARG A 505 20.12 -7.14 -13.91
CA ARG A 505 19.96 -7.83 -15.20
C ARG A 505 18.56 -7.68 -15.82
N GLY A 506 17.72 -6.80 -15.29
CA GLY A 506 16.39 -6.51 -15.83
C GLY A 506 15.41 -7.65 -15.62
N MET A 507 14.71 -8.07 -16.67
CA MET A 507 13.87 -9.26 -16.64
C MET A 507 14.26 -10.28 -17.71
N ILE A 508 14.00 -11.54 -17.39
CA ILE A 508 14.26 -12.69 -18.25
C ILE A 508 12.93 -13.42 -18.45
N GLY A 509 12.61 -13.75 -19.71
CA GLY A 509 11.39 -14.46 -20.09
C GLY A 509 11.69 -15.92 -20.44
N PHE A 510 10.75 -16.82 -20.17
CA PHE A 510 10.87 -18.24 -20.48
C PHE A 510 9.56 -18.77 -21.10
N ASP A 511 9.62 -19.13 -22.38
CA ASP A 511 8.45 -19.61 -23.13
C ASP A 511 8.08 -21.09 -22.86
N GLY A 512 8.89 -21.77 -22.04
CA GLY A 512 8.82 -23.21 -21.81
C GLY A 512 9.96 -24.00 -22.45
N THR A 513 10.74 -23.37 -23.32
CA THR A 513 11.88 -23.93 -24.08
C THR A 513 13.14 -23.11 -23.88
N ASP A 514 13.10 -21.81 -24.22
CA ASP A 514 14.26 -20.93 -24.23
C ASP A 514 14.13 -19.83 -23.18
N PHE A 515 15.17 -19.64 -22.36
CA PHE A 515 15.30 -18.42 -21.57
C PHE A 515 15.82 -17.33 -22.48
N THR A 516 14.97 -16.36 -22.76
CA THR A 516 15.40 -15.14 -23.43
C THR A 516 15.65 -14.10 -22.35
N PRO A 517 16.91 -13.71 -22.08
CA PRO A 517 17.18 -12.45 -21.40
C PRO A 517 16.71 -11.41 -22.39
N LEU A 518 15.48 -10.99 -22.16
CA LEU A 518 14.75 -10.26 -23.16
C LEU A 518 15.45 -8.87 -23.07
N SER A 519 16.09 -8.50 -24.17
CA SER A 519 17.09 -7.42 -24.33
C SER A 519 18.19 -7.20 -23.29
N LEU A 520 19.29 -7.92 -23.51
CA LEU A 520 20.66 -7.51 -23.16
C LEU A 520 21.04 -6.09 -23.63
N ASP A 521 20.45 -5.61 -24.72
CA ASP A 521 20.79 -4.28 -25.24
C ASP A 521 20.27 -3.18 -24.31
N HIS A 522 19.14 -3.37 -23.61
CA HIS A 522 18.32 -2.36 -22.94
C HIS A 522 18.96 -1.78 -21.65
N PRO A 523 18.88 -0.46 -21.32
CA PRO A 523 19.44 0.05 -20.05
C PRO A 523 18.85 -0.61 -18.80
N LEU A 524 17.61 -1.09 -18.87
CA LEU A 524 16.95 -1.82 -17.77
C LEU A 524 17.54 -3.22 -17.55
N ALA A 525 18.32 -3.76 -18.49
CA ALA A 525 19.18 -4.93 -18.24
C ALA A 525 20.39 -4.63 -17.33
N ALA A 526 20.45 -3.43 -16.72
CA ALA A 526 21.36 -3.06 -15.64
C ALA A 526 20.63 -2.50 -14.41
N TYR A 527 19.29 -2.62 -14.33
CA TYR A 527 18.47 -2.16 -13.21
C TYR A 527 17.68 -3.32 -12.59
N SER A 528 17.38 -3.19 -11.31
CA SER A 528 16.68 -4.22 -10.52
C SER A 528 15.17 -4.15 -10.68
N VAL A 529 14.56 -5.25 -11.12
CA VAL A 529 13.10 -5.43 -11.23
C VAL A 529 12.59 -6.13 -9.97
N TYR A 530 11.72 -5.46 -9.22
CA TYR A 530 11.25 -5.93 -7.90
C TYR A 530 9.84 -6.50 -7.90
N THR A 531 9.01 -6.16 -8.89
CA THR A 531 7.62 -6.66 -8.98
C THR A 531 7.19 -6.80 -10.44
N ILE A 532 6.29 -7.74 -10.68
CA ILE A 532 5.74 -8.10 -11.99
C ILE A 532 4.23 -8.30 -11.83
N MET A 533 3.44 -7.75 -12.73
CA MET A 533 1.99 -7.93 -12.81
C MET A 533 1.58 -8.23 -14.27
N GLU A 534 0.54 -9.03 -14.47
CA GLU A 534 -0.14 -9.19 -15.76
C GLU A 534 -1.48 -8.43 -15.72
N ASP A 535 -1.79 -7.66 -16.76
CA ASP A 535 -3.09 -6.98 -16.92
C ASP A 535 -4.15 -7.88 -17.62
N ARG A 536 -5.40 -7.42 -17.72
CA ARG A 536 -6.51 -8.14 -18.34
C ARG A 536 -6.37 -8.34 -19.84
N GLU A 537 -5.58 -7.54 -20.55
CA GLU A 537 -5.29 -7.77 -21.96
C GLU A 537 -4.24 -8.87 -22.14
N GLY A 538 -3.35 -9.04 -21.16
CA GLY A 538 -2.27 -10.01 -21.13
C GLY A 538 -0.90 -9.38 -21.31
N ALA A 539 -0.83 -8.04 -21.26
CA ALA A 539 0.43 -7.35 -21.19
C ALA A 539 0.96 -7.36 -19.75
N LEU A 540 2.28 -7.44 -19.63
CA LEU A 540 2.97 -7.50 -18.35
C LEU A 540 3.51 -6.14 -17.97
N TRP A 541 3.75 -5.95 -16.68
CA TRP A 541 4.10 -4.68 -16.08
C TRP A 541 5.15 -4.87 -15.00
N PHE A 542 6.23 -4.10 -15.06
CA PHE A 542 7.42 -4.33 -14.24
C PHE A 542 7.74 -3.11 -13.39
N GLY A 543 7.83 -3.25 -12.07
CA GLY A 543 8.29 -2.18 -11.18
C GLY A 543 9.81 -2.20 -11.06
N ILE A 544 10.47 -1.11 -11.46
CA ILE A 544 11.93 -1.06 -11.64
C ILE A 544 12.55 0.06 -10.83
N PHE A 545 13.49 -0.32 -9.96
CA PHE A 545 14.08 0.58 -8.97
C PHE A 545 14.81 1.75 -9.61
N GLY A 546 14.47 2.96 -9.18
CA GLY A 546 15.07 4.21 -9.65
C GLY A 546 14.82 4.54 -11.13
N THR A 547 13.95 3.82 -11.84
CA THR A 547 13.71 4.00 -13.29
C THR A 547 12.25 3.95 -13.72
N GLY A 548 11.35 3.36 -12.94
CA GLY A 548 9.91 3.48 -13.16
C GLY A 548 9.23 2.16 -13.47
N VAL A 549 8.46 2.14 -14.58
CA VAL A 549 7.71 0.97 -15.03
C VAL A 549 7.87 0.77 -16.53
N ALA A 550 8.03 -0.48 -16.93
CA ALA A 550 7.98 -0.94 -18.32
C ALA A 550 6.84 -1.94 -18.51
N ARG A 551 6.38 -2.11 -19.76
CA ARG A 551 5.29 -2.99 -20.19
C ARG A 551 5.83 -4.12 -21.08
N TYR A 552 5.13 -5.23 -21.27
CA TYR A 552 5.40 -6.20 -22.36
C TYR A 552 4.11 -6.72 -22.98
N ASP A 553 3.93 -6.60 -24.29
CA ASP A 553 2.69 -6.97 -24.98
C ASP A 553 2.67 -8.40 -25.57
N GLY A 554 3.77 -9.15 -25.47
CA GLY A 554 3.94 -10.48 -26.08
C GLY A 554 4.83 -10.52 -27.32
N GLU A 555 4.99 -9.40 -28.04
CA GLU A 555 5.94 -9.26 -29.16
C GLU A 555 7.07 -8.26 -28.82
N ARG A 556 6.79 -7.35 -27.89
CA ARG A 556 7.55 -6.13 -27.63
C ARG A 556 7.54 -5.85 -26.14
N VAL A 557 8.70 -5.66 -25.52
CA VAL A 557 8.67 -4.83 -24.30
C VAL A 557 8.40 -3.43 -24.77
N GLU A 558 7.66 -2.71 -23.97
CA GLU A 558 7.10 -1.41 -24.21
C GLU A 558 7.59 -0.47 -23.10
#